data_AF-A0A938FS97-F1
#
_entry.id   AF-A0A938FS97-F1
#
_cell.length_a   1.000
_cell.length_b   1.000
_cell.length_c   1.000
_cell.angle_alpha   90.00
_cell.angle_beta   90.00
_cell.angle_gamma   90.00
#
_symmetry.space_group_name_H-M   'P 1'
#
loop_
_entity.id
_entity.type
_entity.pdbx_description
1 polymer ?
#
loop_
_entity_poly.entity_id
_entity_poly.type
_entity_poly.pdbx_seq_one_letter_code
_entity_poly.pdbx_strand_id
1 'polypeptide(L)' 'MKNGFEPRICVVCEKPFEWRKKWARDWEKVKYCSERCRSQGVLS' A
#
# COMPACT_ATOMS: atom_id res chain seq x y z
N MET A 1 14.43 -5.56 9.64
CA MET A 1 12.97 -5.37 9.64
C MET A 1 12.65 -4.01 10.26
N LYS A 2 12.44 -2.97 9.45
CA LYS A 2 11.99 -1.66 9.95
C LYS A 2 10.49 -1.78 10.24
N ASN A 3 10.07 -1.55 11.49
CA ASN A 3 8.68 -1.52 11.97
C ASN A 3 7.91 -2.85 12.13
N GLY A 4 8.51 -4.03 11.94
CA GLY A 4 7.84 -5.31 12.23
C GLY A 4 6.72 -5.70 11.25
N PHE A 5 6.56 -4.96 10.15
CA PHE A 5 5.63 -5.29 9.07
C PHE A 5 6.40 -5.66 7.81
N GLU A 6 5.93 -6.69 7.11
CA GLU A 6 6.45 -7.06 5.79
C GLU A 6 6.13 -5.99 4.74
N PRO A 7 7.07 -5.66 3.84
CA PRO A 7 6.79 -4.78 2.71
C PRO A 7 5.75 -5.44 1.80
N ARG A 8 4.74 -4.66 1.40
CA ARG A 8 3.67 -5.12 0.50
C ARG A 8 3.88 -4.60 -0.92
N ILE A 9 3.30 -5.28 -1.90
CA ILE A 9 3.38 -4.87 -3.31
C ILE A 9 2.12 -4.09 -3.69
N CYS A 10 2.30 -2.94 -4.36
CA CYS A 10 1.19 -2.13 -4.85
C CYS A 10 0.57 -2.79 -6.09
N VAL A 11 -0.75 -3.00 -6.11
CA VAL A 11 -1.43 -3.65 -7.24
C VAL A 11 -1.52 -2.78 -8.52
N VAL A 12 -1.11 -1.50 -8.45
CA VAL A 12 -1.18 -0.56 -9.59
C VAL A 12 0.18 -0.24 -10.18
N CYS A 13 1.21 -0.08 -9.34
CA CYS A 13 2.54 0.25 -9.81
C CYS A 13 3.57 -0.86 -9.57
N GLU A 14 3.13 -1.99 -8.99
CA GLU A 14 3.93 -3.20 -8.73
C GLU A 14 5.20 -2.97 -7.91
N LYS A 15 5.30 -1.81 -7.26
CA LYS A 15 6.44 -1.44 -6.42
C LYS A 15 6.20 -1.93 -4.99
N PRO A 16 7.25 -2.47 -4.33
CA PRO A 16 7.20 -2.74 -2.90
C PRO A 16 7.09 -1.42 -2.13
N PHE A 17 6.29 -1.42 -1.08
CA PHE A 17 6.13 -0.29 -0.19
C PHE A 17 6.06 -0.74 1.27
N GLU A 18 6.66 0.06 2.14
CA GLU A 18 6.74 -0.20 3.58
C GLU A 18 5.48 0.31 4.30
N TRP A 19 5.16 -0.32 5.43
CA TRP A 19 4.08 0.12 6.32
C TRP A 19 4.22 1.58 6.74
N ARG A 20 3.09 2.29 6.82
CA ARG A 20 2.99 3.67 7.30
C ARG A 20 1.99 3.76 8.44
N LYS A 21 2.21 4.67 9.39
CA LYS A 21 1.32 4.89 10.55
C LYS A 21 -0.15 5.13 10.17
N LYS A 22 -0.42 5.75 9.01
CA LYS A 22 -1.78 5.99 8.53
C LYS A 22 -2.57 4.70 8.23
N TRP A 23 -1.89 3.56 8.13
CA TRP A 23 -2.47 2.26 7.86
C TRP A 23 -2.58 1.37 9.10
N ALA A 24 -2.29 1.90 10.30
CA ALA A 24 -2.32 1.11 11.53
C ALA A 24 -3.67 0.37 11.77
N ARG A 25 -4.78 0.92 11.26
CA ARG A 25 -6.12 0.35 11.44
C ARG A 25 -6.53 -0.69 10.40
N ASP A 26 -6.01 -0.60 9.17
CA ASP A 26 -6.50 -1.40 8.04
C ASP A 26 -5.34 -1.92 7.17
N TRP A 27 -4.13 -2.08 7.72
CA TRP A 27 -2.93 -2.48 6.97
C TRP A 27 -3.16 -3.73 6.12
N GLU A 28 -3.88 -4.71 6.66
CA GLU A 28 -4.22 -5.95 5.97
C GLU A 28 -5.05 -5.73 4.69
N LYS A 29 -5.86 -4.67 4.66
CA LYS A 29 -6.69 -4.27 3.51
C LYS A 29 -5.97 -3.31 2.55
N VAL A 30 -4.80 -2.78 2.91
CA VAL A 30 -4.05 -1.85 2.06
C VAL A 30 -3.42 -2.60 0.89
N LYS A 31 -3.89 -2.29 -0.32
CA LYS A 31 -3.38 -2.85 -1.60
C LYS A 31 -2.58 -1.85 -2.44
N TYR A 32 -2.55 -0.58 -2.02
CA TYR A 32 -1.99 0.52 -2.82
C TYR A 32 -0.95 1.31 -2.01
N CYS A 33 0.19 1.63 -2.63
CA CYS A 33 1.26 2.38 -1.97
C CYS A 33 0.90 3.86 -1.69
N SER A 34 -0.06 4.40 -2.43
CA SER A 34 -0.48 5.80 -2.35
C SER A 34 -1.94 5.96 -2.75
N GLU A 35 -2.53 7.09 -2.38
CA GLU A 35 -3.89 7.45 -2.81
C GLU A 35 -3.98 7.68 -4.32
N ARG A 36 -2.87 8.08 -4.93
CA ARG A 36 -2.76 8.21 -6.38
C ARG A 36 -2.97 6.87 -7.08
N CYS A 37 -2.31 5.81 -6.60
CA CYS A 37 -2.54 4.44 -7.08
C CYS A 37 -3.96 3.96 -6.77
N ARG A 38 -4.50 4.27 -5.59
CA ARG A 38 -5.89 3.94 -5.25
C ARG A 38 -6.88 4.57 -6.24
N SER A 39 -6.66 5.82 -6.64
CA SER A 39 -7.50 6.55 -7.60
C SER A 39 -7.31 6.06 -9.04
N GLN A 40 -6.11 5.62 -9.42
CA GLN A 40 -5.84 5.08 -10.76
C GLN A 40 -6.54 3.75 -11.03
N GLY A 41 -6.79 2.92 -10.00
CA GLY A 41 -7.49 1.64 -10.15
C GLY A 41 -8.95 1.72 -10.61
N VAL A 42 -9.48 2.93 -10.86
CA VAL A 42 -10.85 3.19 -11.33
C VAL A 42 -10.89 3.70 -12.78
N LEU A 43 -9.75 3.82 -13.45
CA LEU A 43 -9.67 4.34 -14.82
C LEU A 43 -8.80 3.44 -15.71
N SER A 44 -9.40 2.36 -16.19
CA SER A 44 -9.21 1.83 -17.55
C SER A 44 -10.49 1.13 -17.97
#